data_AF-A0A1S6Q414-F1
#
_entry.id   AF-A0A1S6Q414-F1
#
_cell.length_a   1.000
_cell.length_b   1.000
_cell.length_c   1.000
_cell.angle_alpha   90.00
_cell.angle_beta   90.00
_cell.angle_gamma   90.00
#
_symmetry.space_group_name_H-M   'P 1'
#
loop_
_entity.id
_entity.type
_entity.pdbx_description
1 polymer ?
#
loop_
_entity_poly.entity_id
_entity_poly.type
_entity_poly.pdbx_seq_one_letter_code
_entity_poly.pdbx_strand_id
1 'polypeptide(L)'
;IISKLFLVLLVFGFVSTAYAQIGQINPSSISGKYRVAGTNPDGSAYGGSVTITQSNGEYLFTWTVAGQTFTGTGTLDGSTLTVDWGQADPVVYEVKNGGRLL
;
A
#
# COMPACT_ATOMS: atom_id res chain seq x y z
N ILE A 1 3.39 32.47 1.92
CA ILE A 1 4.18 31.42 2.60
C ILE A 1 3.77 30.11 1.98
N ILE A 2 4.57 29.62 1.03
CA ILE A 2 4.36 28.30 0.42
C ILE A 2 4.73 27.29 1.50
N SER A 3 3.72 26.72 2.16
CA SER A 3 3.92 25.75 3.23
C SER A 3 4.51 24.48 2.62
N LYS A 4 5.82 24.34 2.71
CA LYS A 4 6.54 23.10 2.44
C LYS A 4 6.27 22.19 3.64
N LEU A 5 5.27 21.33 3.51
CA LEU A 5 4.99 20.31 4.51
C LEU A 5 6.11 19.26 4.42
N PHE A 6 7.11 19.40 5.28
CA PHE A 6 8.18 18.42 5.46
C PHE A 6 7.56 17.17 6.13
N LEU A 7 7.31 16.12 5.36
CA LEU A 7 7.00 14.80 5.91
C LEU A 7 8.32 14.04 6.04
N VAL A 8 8.94 14.13 7.22
CA VAL A 8 10.16 13.37 7.56
C VAL A 8 9.76 12.06 8.22
N LEU A 9 10.32 10.98 7.64
CA LEU A 9 10.53 9.62 8.14
C LEU A 9 9.67 9.15 9.31
N LEU A 10 8.91 8.07 9.09
CA LEU A 10 8.76 7.02 10.11
C LEU A 10 8.56 5.66 9.41
N VAL A 11 9.55 4.79 9.62
CA VAL A 11 9.42 3.34 9.44
C VAL A 11 8.39 2.87 10.46
N PHE A 12 7.14 2.71 10.06
CA PHE A 12 6.12 2.05 10.87
C PHE A 12 5.89 0.64 10.33
N GLY A 13 6.02 -0.34 11.22
CA GLY A 13 5.49 -1.67 10.97
C GLY A 13 3.99 -1.57 10.77
N PHE A 14 3.55 -1.68 9.52
CA PHE A 14 2.15 -1.74 9.15
C PHE A 14 1.61 -3.11 9.57
N VAL A 15 0.68 -3.14 10.53
CA VAL A 15 -0.15 -4.33 10.73
C VAL A 15 -1.53 -3.99 10.16
N SER A 16 -1.72 -4.33 8.89
CA SER A 16 -2.99 -4.21 8.20
C SER A 16 -3.79 -5.50 8.41
N THR A 17 -5.05 -5.37 8.84
CA THR A 17 -6.04 -6.45 8.74
C THR A 17 -6.96 -6.11 7.57
N ALA A 18 -6.64 -6.63 6.39
CA ALA A 18 -7.44 -6.48 5.17
C ALA A 18 -8.44 -7.64 5.00
N TYR A 19 -9.67 -7.30 4.64
CA TYR A 19 -10.68 -8.24 4.13
C TYR A 19 -10.88 -7.99 2.64
N ALA A 20 -10.67 -8.99 1.80
CA ALA A 20 -10.90 -8.91 0.36
C ALA A 20 -12.40 -9.04 0.03
N GLN A 21 -12.95 -8.14 -0.79
CA GLN A 21 -14.19 -8.40 -1.51
C GLN A 21 -13.89 -9.23 -2.77
N ILE A 22 -14.70 -10.26 -2.98
CA ILE A 22 -14.51 -11.34 -3.96
C ILE A 22 -14.43 -10.80 -5.40
N GLY A 23 -13.22 -10.79 -5.94
CA GLY A 23 -12.90 -10.72 -7.36
C GLY A 23 -11.82 -11.77 -7.64
N GLN A 24 -11.87 -12.39 -8.82
CA GLN A 24 -11.07 -13.55 -9.24
C GLN A 24 -9.63 -13.53 -8.69
N ILE A 25 -9.37 -14.41 -7.72
CA ILE A 25 -8.04 -14.70 -7.19
C ILE A 25 -7.24 -15.43 -8.27
N ASN A 26 -6.31 -14.73 -8.92
CA ASN A 26 -5.18 -15.39 -9.55
C ASN A 26 -4.17 -15.67 -8.43
N PRO A 27 -3.95 -16.93 -8.02
CA PRO A 27 -3.08 -17.25 -6.87
C PRO A 27 -1.61 -16.83 -7.06
N SER A 28 -1.24 -16.34 -8.23
CA SER A 28 0.08 -15.78 -8.57
C SER A 28 0.16 -14.25 -8.57
N SER A 29 -0.94 -13.53 -8.30
CA SER A 29 -0.98 -12.06 -8.37
C SER A 29 -1.68 -11.46 -7.16
N ILE A 30 -1.10 -10.39 -6.60
CA ILE A 30 -1.70 -9.59 -5.52
C ILE A 30 -2.61 -8.47 -6.05
N SER A 31 -3.01 -8.53 -7.32
CA SER A 31 -3.90 -7.54 -7.91
C SER A 31 -5.27 -7.60 -7.23
N GLY A 32 -5.83 -6.43 -6.89
CA GLY A 32 -7.10 -6.36 -6.17
C GLY A 32 -7.33 -5.01 -5.51
N LYS A 33 -8.47 -4.88 -4.84
CA LYS A 33 -8.79 -3.71 -4.01
C LYS A 33 -8.77 -4.11 -2.54
N TYR A 34 -8.03 -3.34 -1.75
CA TYR A 34 -7.81 -3.59 -0.33
C TYR A 34 -8.22 -2.38 0.50
N ARG A 35 -8.66 -2.63 1.73
CA ARG A 35 -8.80 -1.57 2.74
C ARG A 35 -7.43 -1.22 3.29
N VAL A 36 -7.21 0.05 3.57
CA VAL A 36 -6.01 0.57 4.21
C VAL A 36 -6.44 1.21 5.52
N ALA A 37 -5.71 0.94 6.58
CA ALA A 37 -5.83 1.62 7.86
C ALA A 37 -4.42 1.76 8.45
N GLY A 38 -4.19 2.83 9.20
CA GLY A 38 -2.91 3.06 9.87
C GLY A 38 -2.98 4.25 10.82
N THR A 39 -1.82 4.63 11.33
CA THR A 39 -1.66 5.75 12.26
C THR A 39 -0.58 6.67 11.72
N ASN A 40 -0.89 7.96 11.65
CA ASN A 40 0.04 9.01 11.28
C ASN A 40 1.09 9.22 12.39
N PRO A 41 2.24 9.84 12.08
CA PRO A 41 3.25 10.19 13.09
C PRO A 41 2.72 10.99 14.29
N ASP A 42 1.68 11.80 14.08
CA ASP A 42 1.02 12.58 15.13
C ASP A 42 0.05 11.76 16.00
N GLY A 43 -0.06 10.46 15.77
CA GLY A 43 -0.95 9.54 16.49
C GLY A 43 -2.38 9.49 15.96
N SER A 44 -2.74 10.30 14.95
CA SER A 44 -4.07 10.25 14.35
C SER A 44 -4.24 9.01 13.46
N ALA A 45 -5.42 8.38 13.49
CA ALA A 45 -5.71 7.27 12.60
C ALA A 45 -6.01 7.78 11.19
N TYR A 46 -5.52 7.06 10.18
CA TYR A 46 -5.94 7.25 8.79
C TYR A 46 -6.55 5.97 8.23
N GLY A 47 -7.45 6.13 7.27
CA GLY A 47 -8.14 5.03 6.60
C GLY A 47 -8.36 5.35 5.13
N GLY A 48 -8.48 4.29 4.33
CA GLY A 48 -8.62 4.42 2.89
C GLY A 48 -8.78 3.10 2.16
N SER A 49 -8.47 3.12 0.88
CA SER A 49 -8.36 1.92 0.05
C SER A 49 -7.16 2.00 -0.85
N VAL A 50 -6.65 0.85 -1.26
CA VAL A 50 -5.65 0.75 -2.32
C VAL A 50 -6.17 -0.18 -3.41
N THR A 51 -5.99 0.23 -4.65
CA THR A 51 -6.17 -0.65 -5.81
C THR A 51 -4.78 -1.01 -6.30
N ILE A 52 -4.55 -2.31 -6.46
CA ILE A 52 -3.32 -2.89 -6.99
C ILE A 52 -3.66 -3.51 -8.34
N THR A 53 -2.94 -3.11 -9.37
CA THR A 53 -2.98 -3.76 -10.69
C THR A 53 -1.59 -4.27 -11.03
N GLN A 54 -1.50 -5.20 -11.98
CA GLN A 54 -0.21 -5.70 -12.47
C GLN A 54 -0.08 -5.37 -13.96
N SER A 55 1.08 -4.86 -14.36
CA SER A 55 1.40 -4.53 -15.74
C SER A 55 2.87 -4.84 -16.00
N ASN A 56 3.18 -5.63 -17.04
CA ASN A 56 4.56 -5.98 -17.43
C ASN A 56 5.45 -6.53 -16.29
N GLY A 57 4.87 -7.25 -15.32
CA GLY A 57 5.59 -7.82 -14.19
C GLY A 57 5.77 -6.88 -12.99
N GLU A 58 5.34 -5.63 -13.10
CA GLU A 58 5.34 -4.63 -12.01
C GLU A 58 3.93 -4.47 -11.43
N TYR A 59 3.84 -4.21 -10.12
CA TYR A 59 2.58 -3.88 -9.47
C TYR A 59 2.40 -2.37 -9.40
N LEU A 60 1.24 -1.86 -9.82
CA LEU A 60 0.87 -0.47 -9.76
C LEU A 60 -0.10 -0.25 -8.61
N PHE A 61 0.17 0.74 -7.78
CA PHE A 61 -0.60 1.07 -6.59
C PHE A 61 -1.30 2.40 -6.79
N THR A 62 -2.58 2.45 -6.44
CA THR A 62 -3.35 3.68 -6.33
C THR A 62 -4.03 3.68 -4.96
N TRP A 63 -3.49 4.46 -4.03
CA TRP A 63 -4.09 4.68 -2.72
C TRP A 63 -5.07 5.84 -2.76
N THR A 64 -6.19 5.71 -2.07
CA THR A 64 -7.12 6.80 -1.76
C THR A 64 -7.27 6.88 -0.25
N VAL A 65 -6.71 7.93 0.35
CA VAL A 65 -6.68 8.15 1.81
C VAL A 65 -7.15 9.57 2.07
N ALA A 66 -8.14 9.74 2.97
CA ALA A 66 -8.70 11.06 3.31
C ALA A 66 -9.11 11.94 2.09
N GLY A 67 -9.56 11.30 1.00
CA GLY A 67 -9.93 12.00 -0.24
C GLY A 67 -8.76 12.42 -1.14
N GLN A 68 -7.52 12.10 -0.76
CA GLN A 68 -6.32 12.30 -1.57
C GLN A 68 -5.92 11.00 -2.26
N THR A 69 -5.32 11.12 -3.45
CA THR A 69 -4.82 9.99 -4.23
C THR A 69 -3.30 10.01 -4.29
N PHE A 70 -2.71 8.85 -4.03
CA PHE A 70 -1.27 8.62 -4.15
C PHE A 70 -1.03 7.43 -5.08
N THR A 71 0.09 7.41 -5.78
CA THR A 71 0.47 6.31 -6.68
C THR A 71 1.87 5.81 -6.40
N GLY A 72 2.12 4.55 -6.71
CA GLY A 72 3.42 3.92 -6.53
C GLY A 72 3.58 2.67 -7.38
N THR A 73 4.79 2.16 -7.46
CA THR A 73 5.10 0.91 -8.14
C THR A 73 5.80 -0.05 -7.19
N GLY A 74 5.53 -1.34 -7.33
CA GLY A 74 6.02 -2.33 -6.39
C GLY A 74 6.51 -3.62 -7.04
N THR A 75 7.47 -4.22 -6.37
CA THR A 75 8.08 -5.51 -6.70
C THR A 75 7.80 -6.51 -5.59
N LEU A 76 7.45 -7.74 -5.98
CA LEU A 76 7.20 -8.83 -5.05
C LEU A 76 8.35 -9.83 -5.17
N ASP A 77 9.12 -10.00 -4.09
CA ASP A 77 10.14 -11.04 -3.95
C ASP A 77 9.73 -12.02 -2.84
N GLY A 78 9.40 -13.25 -3.23
CA GLY A 78 8.77 -14.23 -2.33
C GLY A 78 7.45 -13.71 -1.75
N SER A 79 7.44 -13.40 -0.45
CA SER A 79 6.32 -12.79 0.26
C SER A 79 6.56 -11.33 0.63
N THR A 80 7.68 -10.74 0.25
CA THR A 80 8.02 -9.35 0.57
C THR A 80 7.68 -8.46 -0.61
N LEU A 81 6.70 -7.57 -0.41
CA LEU A 81 6.31 -6.57 -1.39
C LEU A 81 6.96 -5.24 -1.00
N THR A 82 7.79 -4.69 -1.87
CA THR A 82 8.39 -3.36 -1.69
C THR A 82 7.78 -2.39 -2.70
N VAL A 83 7.34 -1.22 -2.24
CA VAL A 83 6.64 -0.22 -3.06
C VAL A 83 7.35 1.12 -2.99
N ASP A 84 7.81 1.59 -4.14
CA ASP A 84 8.26 2.97 -4.35
C ASP A 84 7.04 3.85 -4.61
N TRP A 85 6.97 4.98 -3.94
CA TRP A 85 5.88 5.96 -4.06
C TRP A 85 6.42 7.39 -4.18
N GLY A 86 7.70 7.54 -4.56
CA GLY A 86 8.35 8.82 -4.77
C GLY A 86 8.82 9.53 -3.50
N GLN A 87 8.93 8.83 -2.39
CA GLN A 87 9.54 9.34 -1.14
C GLN A 87 10.88 8.65 -0.85
N ALA A 88 11.62 9.17 0.13
CA ALA A 88 12.95 8.66 0.49
C ALA A 88 12.93 7.19 0.95
N ASP A 89 11.88 6.78 1.66
CA ASP A 89 11.71 5.41 2.15
C ASP A 89 10.54 4.72 1.44
N PRO A 90 10.73 3.46 0.99
CA PRO A 90 9.66 2.68 0.37
C PRO A 90 8.65 2.20 1.43
N VAL A 91 7.48 1.78 0.96
CA VAL A 91 6.54 1.02 1.79
C VAL A 91 6.82 -0.47 1.61
N VAL A 92 6.91 -1.21 2.70
CA VAL A 92 7.18 -2.67 2.67
C VAL A 92 6.02 -3.41 3.33
N TYR A 93 5.49 -4.42 2.63
CA TYR A 93 4.41 -5.28 3.10
C TYR A 93 4.85 -6.75 3.13
N GLU A 94 4.25 -7.52 4.02
CA GLU A 94 4.35 -8.99 4.02
C GLU A 94 3.07 -9.56 3.42
N VAL A 95 3.19 -10.16 2.24
CA VAL A 95 2.08 -10.80 1.54
C VAL A 95 1.73 -12.12 2.20
N LYS A 96 0.51 -12.21 2.74
CA LYS A 96 -0.04 -13.43 3.36
C LYS A 96 -1.25 -13.93 2.60
N ASN A 97 -1.52 -15.23 2.73
CA ASN A 97 -2.70 -15.88 2.17
C ASN A 97 -2.86 -15.64 0.66
N GLY A 98 -1.75 -15.70 -0.09
CA GLY A 98 -1.75 -15.55 -1.56
C GLY A 98 -2.22 -14.17 -2.04
N GLY A 99 -1.88 -13.10 -1.33
CA GLY A 99 -2.28 -11.74 -1.69
C GLY A 99 -3.57 -11.27 -1.07
N ARG A 100 -4.23 -12.07 -0.23
CA ARG A 100 -5.47 -11.65 0.45
C ARG A 100 -5.22 -10.70 1.63
N LEU A 101 -3.99 -10.71 2.15
CA LEU A 101 -3.55 -9.86 3.24
C LEU A 101 -2.19 -9.25 2.88
N LEU A 102 -2.07 -7.94 3.07
CA LEU A 102 -0.88 -7.11 2.88
C LEU A 102 -0.64 -6.31 4.14
#